data_AF-A0A6J0J959-F1
#
_entry.id   AF-A0A6J0J959-F1
#
_cell.length_a   1.000
_cell.length_b   1.000
_cell.length_c   1.000
_cell.angle_alpha   90.00
_cell.angle_beta   90.00
_cell.angle_gamma   90.00
#
_symmetry.space_group_name_H-M   'P 1'
#
loop_
_entity.id
_entity.type
_entity.pdbx_description
1 polymer ?
#
loop_
_entity_poly.entity_id
_entity_poly.type
_entity_poly.pdbx_seq_one_letter_code
_entity_poly.pdbx_strand_id
1 'polypeptide(L)'
;MTPHFLRVSTSPTCFPPSSPPQDRSDTEVEKIKSTLILCYGHVAVAAPRELLLPRVEADILRNIFQYFHTKVLGIKVETKDLTLKLCLIRSLAMLCQAVARGKGPPGFVLARKAELVAHMVEFIRAEPLESLRTPLRQRAMVTCTHLV
;
A
#
# COMPACT_ATOMS: atom_id res chain seq x y z
N MET A 1 -71.78 -2.68 26.06
CA MET A 1 -71.22 -1.99 24.89
C MET A 1 -70.88 -0.58 25.29
N THR A 2 -69.61 -0.31 25.56
CA THR A 2 -69.05 1.00 25.91
C THR A 2 -67.77 1.15 25.09
N PRO A 3 -67.55 2.28 24.39
CA PRO A 3 -66.42 2.41 23.49
C PRO A 3 -65.15 2.83 24.22
N HIS A 4 -64.05 2.27 23.74
CA HIS A 4 -62.66 2.62 24.01
C HIS A 4 -62.37 4.11 23.93
N PHE A 5 -61.67 4.66 24.93
CA PHE A 5 -60.62 5.66 24.73
C PHE A 5 -59.82 5.80 26.03
N LEU A 6 -58.55 5.38 26.06
CA LEU A 6 -57.49 6.06 26.82
C LEU A 6 -56.09 5.52 26.48
N ARG A 7 -55.35 6.39 25.78
CA ARG A 7 -53.93 6.72 25.94
C ARG A 7 -52.89 5.63 25.70
N VAL A 8 -52.34 5.67 24.49
CA VAL A 8 -50.99 5.20 24.18
C VAL A 8 -49.98 5.94 25.08
N SER A 9 -49.28 5.17 25.91
CA SER A 9 -48.15 5.63 26.70
C SER A 9 -46.92 5.62 25.81
N THR A 10 -46.44 6.80 25.39
CA THR A 10 -45.17 6.96 24.68
C THR A 10 -44.02 6.72 25.65
N SER A 11 -43.40 5.54 25.56
CA SER A 11 -42.10 5.28 26.21
C SER A 11 -40.98 5.85 25.33
N PRO A 12 -40.00 6.60 25.86
CA PRO A 12 -38.84 6.99 25.07
C PRO A 12 -37.92 5.77 24.96
N THR A 13 -37.91 5.10 23.82
CA THR A 13 -36.89 4.10 23.51
C THR A 13 -35.55 4.81 23.39
N CYS A 14 -34.70 4.64 24.39
CA CYS A 14 -33.28 4.97 24.35
C CYS A 14 -32.63 4.13 23.23
N PHE A 15 -32.46 4.71 22.05
CA PHE A 15 -31.60 4.13 21.02
C PHE A 15 -30.14 4.32 21.46
N PRO A 16 -29.32 3.25 21.53
CA PRO A 16 -27.89 3.44 21.68
C PRO A 16 -27.34 4.14 20.43
N PRO A 17 -26.31 4.98 20.53
CA PRO A 17 -25.67 5.56 19.36
C PRO A 17 -25.08 4.41 18.54
N SER A 18 -25.64 4.16 17.36
CA SER A 18 -25.03 3.31 16.34
C SER A 18 -23.65 3.89 16.03
N SER A 19 -22.59 3.14 16.37
CA SER A 19 -21.22 3.45 15.98
C SER A 19 -21.16 3.77 14.48
N PRO A 20 -20.38 4.78 14.05
CA PRO A 20 -20.30 5.13 12.65
C PRO A 20 -19.74 3.94 11.85
N PRO A 21 -20.19 3.69 10.61
CA PRO A 21 -19.62 2.67 9.75
C PRO A 21 -18.27 3.17 9.19
N GLN A 22 -17.22 3.20 10.02
CA GLN A 22 -15.87 3.65 9.59
C GLN A 22 -14.99 2.49 9.08
N ASP A 23 -15.21 1.25 9.53
CA ASP A 23 -14.34 0.13 9.14
C ASP A 23 -14.50 -0.32 7.68
N ARG A 24 -15.71 -0.19 7.11
CA ARG A 24 -15.97 -0.60 5.72
C ARG A 24 -15.27 0.31 4.72
N SER A 25 -15.38 1.63 4.93
CA SER A 25 -14.76 2.62 4.05
C SER A 25 -13.23 2.55 4.07
N ASP A 26 -12.64 2.34 5.25
CA ASP A 26 -11.18 2.29 5.39
C ASP A 26 -10.59 1.07 4.68
N THR A 27 -11.26 -0.09 4.80
CA THR A 27 -10.89 -1.32 4.10
C THR A 27 -10.98 -1.17 2.58
N GLU A 28 -11.99 -0.48 2.06
CA GLU A 28 -12.12 -0.21 0.62
C GLU A 28 -11.02 0.73 0.11
N VAL A 29 -10.72 1.78 0.88
CA VAL A 29 -9.64 2.72 0.56
C VAL A 29 -8.28 1.99 0.49
N GLU A 30 -7.98 1.08 1.41
CA GLU A 30 -6.75 0.29 1.38
C GLU A 30 -6.66 -0.64 0.17
N LYS A 31 -7.78 -1.24 -0.25
CA LYS A 31 -7.86 -2.05 -1.49
C LYS A 31 -7.62 -1.20 -2.73
N ILE A 32 -8.20 0.00 -2.80
CA ILE A 32 -7.98 0.93 -3.91
C ILE A 32 -6.49 1.34 -3.96
N LYS A 33 -5.89 1.68 -2.82
CA LYS A 33 -4.45 2.00 -2.73
C LYS A 33 -3.59 0.85 -3.23
N SER A 34 -3.86 -0.37 -2.73
CA SER A 34 -3.14 -1.59 -3.13
C SER A 34 -3.24 -1.85 -4.64
N THR A 35 -4.44 -1.67 -5.20
CA THR A 35 -4.70 -1.83 -6.64
C THR A 35 -3.93 -0.81 -7.46
N LEU A 36 -3.98 0.47 -7.06
CA LEU A 36 -3.26 1.56 -7.75
C LEU A 36 -1.75 1.35 -7.73
N ILE A 37 -1.20 0.92 -6.60
CA ILE A 37 0.23 0.57 -6.49
C ILE A 37 0.59 -0.58 -7.43
N LEU A 38 -0.23 -1.64 -7.50
CA LEU A 38 -0.01 -2.74 -8.43
C LEU A 38 -0.06 -2.27 -9.90
N CYS A 39 -1.00 -1.40 -10.24
CA CYS A 39 -1.11 -0.81 -11.58
C CYS A 39 0.18 -0.11 -11.99
N TYR A 40 0.83 0.67 -11.10
CA TYR A 40 2.11 1.29 -11.42
C TYR A 40 3.20 0.28 -11.80
N GLY A 41 3.30 -0.84 -11.08
CA GLY A 41 4.28 -1.88 -11.42
C GLY A 41 3.94 -2.62 -12.72
N HIS A 42 2.66 -2.86 -13.01
CA HIS A 42 2.23 -3.45 -14.27
C HIS A 42 2.50 -2.53 -15.47
N VAL A 43 2.19 -1.24 -15.33
CA VAL A 43 2.49 -0.22 -16.34
C VAL A 43 4.00 -0.16 -16.58
N ALA A 44 4.82 -0.23 -15.54
CA ALA A 44 6.27 -0.24 -15.70
C ALA A 44 6.78 -1.45 -16.51
N VAL A 45 6.23 -2.64 -16.27
CA VAL A 45 6.62 -3.85 -17.00
C VAL A 45 6.14 -3.85 -18.45
N ALA A 46 5.01 -3.21 -18.73
CA ALA A 46 4.42 -3.14 -20.07
C ALA A 46 4.96 -1.98 -20.92
N ALA A 47 5.42 -0.90 -20.29
CA ALA A 47 5.88 0.29 -21.00
C ALA A 47 7.25 0.05 -21.67
N PRO A 48 7.46 0.60 -22.90
CA PRO A 48 8.79 0.70 -23.49
C PRO A 48 9.73 1.47 -22.56
N ARG A 49 10.97 0.99 -22.44
CA ARG A 49 11.91 1.49 -21.44
C ARG A 49 12.23 2.98 -21.66
N GLU A 50 12.31 3.40 -22.92
CA GLU A 50 12.60 4.77 -23.34
C GLU A 50 11.56 5.77 -22.81
N LEU A 51 10.30 5.32 -22.69
CA LEU A 51 9.20 6.11 -22.13
C LEU A 51 9.10 5.96 -20.61
N LEU A 52 9.58 4.84 -20.07
CA LEU A 52 9.55 4.52 -18.66
C LEU A 52 10.59 5.32 -17.87
N LEU A 53 11.87 5.28 -18.26
CA LEU A 53 12.99 5.90 -17.53
C LEU A 53 12.72 7.36 -17.08
N PRO A 54 12.26 8.28 -17.95
CA PRO A 54 12.02 9.66 -17.53
C PRO A 54 10.86 9.81 -16.52
N ARG A 55 9.98 8.80 -16.43
CA ARG A 55 8.78 8.81 -15.58
C ARG A 55 8.92 8.01 -14.29
N VAL A 56 9.90 7.11 -14.20
CA VAL A 56 10.09 6.23 -13.04
C VAL A 56 10.23 7.03 -11.76
N GLU A 57 11.11 8.03 -11.73
CA GLU A 57 11.35 8.79 -10.49
C GLU A 57 10.32 9.89 -10.27
N ALA A 58 10.05 10.68 -11.30
CA ALA A 58 9.19 11.86 -11.22
C ALA A 58 7.72 11.50 -10.95
N ASP A 59 7.23 10.40 -11.51
CA ASP A 59 5.82 10.02 -11.43
C ASP A 59 5.65 8.75 -10.59
N ILE A 60 6.26 7.64 -10.99
CA ILE A 60 5.89 6.34 -10.44
C ILE A 60 6.38 6.19 -8.99
N LEU A 61 7.68 6.33 -8.77
CA LEU A 61 8.27 6.21 -7.45
C LEU A 61 7.76 7.29 -6.52
N ARG A 62 7.64 8.54 -6.97
CA ARG A 62 7.04 9.62 -6.17
C ARG A 62 5.67 9.23 -5.62
N ASN A 63 4.80 8.65 -6.44
CA ASN A 63 3.48 8.18 -6.01
C ASN A 63 3.59 6.97 -5.07
N ILE A 64 4.44 5.99 -5.38
CA ILE A 64 4.67 4.81 -4.53
C ILE A 64 5.20 5.20 -3.13
N PHE A 65 6.13 6.16 -3.04
CA PHE A 65 6.72 6.64 -1.79
C PHE A 65 5.70 7.28 -0.83
N GLN A 66 4.60 7.85 -1.35
CA GLN A 66 3.53 8.39 -0.51
C GLN A 66 2.85 7.31 0.33
N TYR A 67 2.84 6.06 -0.15
CA TYR A 67 2.22 4.93 0.55
C TYR A 67 3.14 4.29 1.59
N PHE A 68 4.46 4.49 1.50
CA PHE A 68 5.41 4.11 2.57
C PHE A 68 5.33 5.06 3.77
N HIS A 69 4.93 6.31 3.54
CA HIS A 69 4.88 7.38 4.53
C HIS A 69 3.46 7.90 4.74
N THR A 70 2.45 7.03 4.86
CA THR A 70 1.10 7.48 5.22
C THR A 70 1.16 8.22 6.56
N LYS A 71 1.20 9.55 6.51
CA LYS A 71 1.15 10.42 7.69
C LYS A 71 -0.31 10.78 7.91
N VAL A 72 -0.86 10.40 9.04
CA VAL A 72 -2.10 10.99 9.55
C VAL A 72 -1.68 11.89 10.71
N LEU A 73 -1.95 13.20 10.61
CA LEU A 73 -1.75 14.18 11.69
C LEU A 73 -0.31 14.31 12.27
N GLY A 74 0.72 14.07 11.47
CA GLY A 74 2.12 14.27 11.90
C GLY A 74 2.74 13.09 12.65
N ILE A 75 1.99 12.00 12.87
CA ILE A 75 2.49 10.73 13.37
C ILE A 75 2.75 9.81 12.17
N LYS A 76 3.93 9.16 12.13
CA LYS A 76 4.23 8.12 11.11
C LYS A 76 3.27 6.96 11.36
N VAL A 77 2.17 6.88 10.61
CA VAL A 77 1.30 5.71 10.63
C VAL A 77 1.97 4.67 9.76
N GLU A 78 2.60 3.70 10.42
CA GLU A 78 3.13 2.54 9.74
C GLU A 78 1.95 1.79 9.11
N THR A 79 2.06 1.49 7.81
CA THR A 79 1.06 0.72 7.08
C THR A 79 0.84 -0.59 7.82
N LYS A 80 -0.37 -0.82 8.36
CA LYS A 80 -0.67 -2.07 9.07
C LYS A 80 -1.20 -3.15 8.12
N ASP A 81 -1.80 -2.75 7.01
CA ASP A 81 -2.35 -3.69 6.04
C ASP A 81 -1.26 -4.48 5.30
N LEU A 82 -1.31 -5.79 5.47
CA LEU A 82 -0.36 -6.73 4.86
C LEU A 82 -0.50 -6.74 3.33
N THR A 83 -1.72 -6.57 2.81
CA THR A 83 -1.98 -6.56 1.35
C THR A 83 -1.25 -5.41 0.69
N LEU A 84 -1.34 -4.22 1.28
CA LEU A 84 -0.69 -3.01 0.83
C LEU A 84 0.84 -3.16 0.85
N LYS A 85 1.41 -3.70 1.94
CA LYS A 85 2.86 -3.99 2.00
C LYS A 85 3.31 -4.96 0.90
N LEU A 86 2.55 -6.05 0.68
CA LEU A 86 2.85 -7.02 -0.37
C LEU A 86 2.74 -6.41 -1.78
N CYS A 87 1.76 -5.53 -2.00
CA CYS A 87 1.59 -4.80 -3.25
C CYS A 87 2.76 -3.84 -3.50
N LEU A 88 3.21 -3.10 -2.49
CA LEU A 88 4.38 -2.23 -2.57
C LEU A 88 5.64 -3.00 -2.98
N ILE A 89 5.94 -4.10 -2.28
CA ILE A 89 7.11 -4.93 -2.58
C ILE A 89 7.05 -5.48 -4.01
N ARG A 90 5.88 -5.97 -4.43
CA ARG A 90 5.67 -6.53 -5.78
C ARG A 90 5.84 -5.48 -6.86
N SER A 91 5.26 -4.29 -6.69
CA SER A 91 5.40 -3.19 -7.64
C SER A 91 6.82 -2.70 -7.78
N LEU A 92 7.56 -2.61 -6.67
CA LEU A 92 8.99 -2.28 -6.70
C LEU A 92 9.82 -3.33 -7.43
N ALA A 93 9.57 -4.62 -7.19
CA ALA A 93 10.25 -5.69 -7.92
C ALA A 93 10.01 -5.56 -9.43
N MET A 94 8.76 -5.33 -9.85
CA MET A 94 8.38 -5.12 -11.24
C MET A 94 9.08 -3.90 -11.85
N LEU A 95 9.16 -2.79 -11.11
CA LEU A 95 9.88 -1.58 -11.53
C LEU A 95 11.38 -1.82 -11.72
N CYS A 96 12.03 -2.47 -10.75
CA CYS A 96 13.46 -2.75 -10.82
C CYS A 96 13.77 -3.66 -12.02
N GLN A 97 12.94 -4.69 -12.23
CA GLN A 97 13.05 -5.55 -13.40
C GLN A 97 12.83 -4.77 -14.70
N ALA A 98 11.81 -3.91 -14.78
CA ALA A 98 11.54 -3.11 -15.96
C ALA A 98 12.70 -2.14 -16.29
N VAL A 99 13.31 -1.54 -15.27
CA VAL A 99 14.49 -0.68 -15.42
C VAL A 99 15.73 -1.48 -15.83
N ALA A 100 15.89 -2.71 -15.34
CA ALA A 100 17.02 -3.60 -15.66
C ALA A 100 16.86 -4.33 -17.00
N ARG A 101 15.66 -4.39 -17.59
CA ARG A 101 15.39 -5.05 -18.87
C ARG A 101 16.02 -4.25 -20.02
N GLY A 102 17.03 -4.83 -20.66
CA GLY A 102 17.58 -4.35 -21.93
C GLY A 102 18.85 -3.48 -21.82
N LYS A 103 19.50 -3.24 -22.97
CA LYS A 103 20.63 -2.32 -23.10
C LYS A 103 20.09 -0.89 -23.16
N GLY A 104 19.95 -0.28 -22.00
CA GLY A 104 19.65 1.13 -21.88
C GLY A 104 20.75 2.06 -22.36
N PRO A 105 20.51 3.39 -22.32
CA PRO A 105 21.62 4.33 -22.25
C PRO A 105 22.54 3.86 -21.12
N PRO A 106 23.85 3.70 -21.36
CA PRO A 106 24.78 3.31 -20.30
C PRO A 106 24.65 4.32 -19.15
N GLY A 107 24.39 3.81 -17.94
CA GLY A 107 24.41 4.63 -16.72
C GLY A 107 23.07 5.13 -16.18
N PHE A 108 21.91 4.62 -16.61
CA PHE A 108 20.68 4.88 -15.86
C PHE A 108 20.76 4.23 -14.47
N VAL A 109 20.88 5.05 -13.44
CA VAL A 109 20.91 4.64 -12.03
C VAL A 109 19.72 5.28 -11.34
N LEU A 110 18.99 4.49 -10.58
CA LEU A 110 17.91 4.96 -9.75
C LEU A 110 18.49 5.77 -8.57
N ALA A 111 18.27 7.08 -8.54
CA ALA A 111 18.82 8.00 -7.55
C ALA A 111 18.37 7.63 -6.13
N ARG A 112 17.11 7.19 -5.97
CA ARG A 112 16.50 6.87 -4.67
C ARG A 112 16.58 5.40 -4.26
N LYS A 113 17.53 4.64 -4.84
CA LYS A 113 17.72 3.21 -4.57
C LYS A 113 17.97 2.90 -3.09
N ALA A 114 18.80 3.72 -2.42
CA ALA A 114 19.10 3.55 -1.00
C ALA A 114 17.86 3.67 -0.11
N GLU A 115 16.95 4.61 -0.42
CA GLU A 115 15.68 4.76 0.30
C GLU A 115 14.77 3.54 0.11
N LEU A 116 14.70 3.00 -1.11
CA LEU A 116 13.91 1.79 -1.39
C LEU A 116 14.46 0.57 -0.62
N VAL A 117 15.79 0.41 -0.59
CA VAL A 117 16.44 -0.65 0.21
C VAL A 117 16.12 -0.45 1.69
N ALA A 118 16.20 0.77 2.21
CA ALA A 118 15.87 1.05 3.61
C ALA A 118 14.43 0.63 3.96
N HIS A 119 13.46 0.90 3.09
CA HIS A 119 12.08 0.46 3.30
C HIS A 119 11.91 -1.07 3.23
N MET A 120 12.59 -1.75 2.31
CA MET A 120 12.55 -3.22 2.26
C MET A 120 13.15 -3.84 3.53
N VAL A 121 14.26 -3.27 4.03
CA VAL A 121 14.88 -3.68 5.30
C VAL A 121 13.96 -3.41 6.49
N GLU A 122 13.22 -2.30 6.49
CA GLU A 122 12.22 -2.00 7.52
C GLU A 122 11.12 -3.08 7.55
N PHE A 123 10.60 -3.50 6.39
CA PHE A 123 9.64 -4.61 6.33
C PHE A 123 10.21 -5.94 6.82
N ILE A 124 11.48 -6.25 6.53
CA ILE A 124 12.13 -7.47 7.01
C ILE A 124 12.29 -7.46 8.53
N ARG A 125 12.68 -6.30 9.10
CA ARG A 125 12.91 -6.09 10.54
C ARG A 125 11.62 -6.03 11.35
N ALA A 126 10.53 -5.55 10.76
CA ALA A 126 9.22 -5.48 11.42
C ALA A 126 8.62 -6.86 11.70
N GLU A 127 9.15 -7.92 11.10
CA GLU A 127 8.67 -9.28 11.32
C GLU A 127 9.46 -10.06 12.38
N PRO A 128 8.83 -11.04 13.06
CA PRO A 128 9.51 -11.89 14.03
C PRO A 128 10.68 -12.65 13.41
N LEU A 129 11.84 -12.67 14.06
CA LEU A 129 13.05 -13.36 13.55
C LEU A 129 12.82 -14.87 13.34
N GLU A 130 11.99 -15.48 14.17
CA GLU A 130 11.61 -16.91 14.10
C GLU A 130 10.77 -17.26 12.84
N SER A 131 10.21 -16.25 12.16
CA SER A 131 9.31 -16.43 11.02
C SER A 131 9.98 -16.12 9.68
N LEU A 132 11.11 -16.77 9.37
CA LEU A 132 11.77 -16.63 8.05
C LEU A 132 10.90 -17.07 6.86
N ARG A 133 9.72 -17.64 7.12
CA ARG A 133 8.80 -18.18 6.12
C ARG A 133 7.63 -17.28 5.75
N THR A 134 7.56 -16.04 6.26
CA THR A 134 6.47 -15.17 5.80
C THR A 134 6.65 -14.82 4.31
N PRO A 135 5.55 -14.69 3.56
CA PRO A 135 5.60 -14.20 2.18
C PRO A 135 6.16 -12.77 2.07
N LEU A 136 5.99 -11.94 3.10
CA LEU A 136 6.42 -10.54 3.09
C LEU A 136 7.94 -10.44 3.16
N ARG A 137 8.59 -11.12 4.12
CA ARG A 137 10.05 -11.13 4.26
C ARG A 137 10.72 -11.73 3.03
N GLN A 138 10.24 -12.88 2.56
CA GLN A 138 10.79 -13.53 1.37
C GLN A 138 10.75 -12.61 0.15
N ARG A 139 9.62 -11.96 -0.10
CA ARG A 139 9.49 -11.02 -1.22
C ARG A 139 10.35 -9.79 -1.03
N ALA A 140 10.44 -9.22 0.18
CA ALA A 140 11.29 -8.06 0.44
C ALA A 140 12.77 -8.36 0.17
N MET A 141 13.27 -9.52 0.61
CA MET A 141 14.64 -9.97 0.35
C MET A 141 14.92 -10.13 -1.14
N VAL A 142 14.01 -10.75 -1.89
CA VAL A 142 14.12 -10.88 -3.35
C VAL A 142 14.06 -9.52 -4.05
N THR A 143 13.24 -8.58 -3.57
CA THR A 143 13.22 -7.22 -4.13
C THR A 143 14.55 -6.51 -3.91
N CYS A 144 15.20 -6.69 -2.74
CA CYS A 144 16.53 -6.16 -2.48
C CYS A 144 17.57 -6.60 -3.51
N THR A 145 17.52 -7.84 -4.04
CA THR A 145 18.50 -8.30 -5.04
C THR A 145 18.36 -7.58 -6.39
N HIS A 146 17.18 -7.05 -6.69
CA HIS A 146 16.95 -6.24 -7.89
C HIS A 146 17.30 -4.76 -7.69
N LEU A 147 17.51 -4.36 -6.43
CA LEU A 147 17.90 -3.02 -6.00
C LEU A 147 19.41 -2.92 -5.73
N VAL A 148 20.26 -3.83 -6.25
CA VAL A 148 21.74 -3.81 -6.13
C VAL A 148 22.41 -3.36 -7.41
#